data_AF-A0A0N1FLK6-F1
#
_entry.id   AF-A0A0N1FLK6-F1
#
_cell.length_a   1.000
_cell.length_b   1.000
_cell.length_c   1.000
_cell.angle_alpha   90.00
_cell.angle_beta   90.00
_cell.angle_gamma   90.00
#
_symmetry.space_group_name_H-M   'P 1'
#
loop_
_entity.id
_entity.type
_entity.pdbx_description
1 polymer ?
#
loop_
_entity_poly.entity_id
_entity_poly.type
_entity_poly.pdbx_seq_one_letter_code
_entity_poly.pdbx_strand_id
1 'polypeptide(L)'
;MLKNNLSFFKLRPGKNINRTVCLTGVIIPVFIISYCMNVSPVIAGTEENFPYDVTAFFHDADICQYLSGEWDDSLPQKRRNELSSEMNEKCSNIYKRQEYFRKKYVGHKLIMLKLNSYEF
;
A
#
# COMPACT_ATOMS: atom_id res chain seq x y z
N MET A 1 18.96 -17.23 -11.31
CA MET A 1 18.50 -16.33 -12.39
C MET A 1 17.28 -15.59 -11.84
N LEU A 2 17.08 -14.27 -11.89
CA LEU A 2 17.86 -13.19 -12.53
C LEU A 2 18.21 -12.06 -11.53
N LYS A 3 19.24 -11.32 -11.92
CA LYS A 3 19.64 -9.92 -11.65
C LYS A 3 18.49 -8.98 -11.16
N ASN A 4 18.63 -8.17 -10.10
CA ASN A 4 19.54 -7.02 -9.84
C ASN A 4 18.97 -5.66 -10.30
N ASN A 5 18.98 -4.63 -9.41
CA ASN A 5 18.48 -3.24 -9.58
C ASN A 5 16.92 -3.09 -9.61
N LEU A 6 16.26 -1.96 -9.30
CA LEU A 6 16.67 -0.57 -8.97
C LEU A 6 15.87 0.01 -7.78
N SER A 7 16.58 0.74 -6.91
CA SER A 7 16.32 2.13 -6.51
C SER A 7 14.89 2.76 -6.54
N PHE A 8 14.46 3.17 -5.35
CA PHE A 8 14.18 4.58 -5.01
C PHE A 8 13.05 5.30 -5.79
N PHE A 9 11.79 5.14 -5.35
CA PHE A 9 10.68 5.95 -5.87
C PHE A 9 10.70 7.40 -5.35
N LYS A 10 11.44 8.23 -6.06
CA LYS A 10 11.53 9.69 -5.94
C LYS A 10 10.21 10.35 -6.39
N LEU A 11 9.51 11.09 -5.54
CA LEU A 11 8.33 11.88 -5.94
C LEU A 11 8.66 13.38 -6.15
N ARG A 12 8.58 13.85 -7.40
CA ARG A 12 8.43 15.25 -7.93
C ARG A 12 8.14 15.18 -9.45
N PRO A 13 7.67 16.24 -10.17
CA PRO A 13 7.27 17.63 -9.80
C PRO A 13 5.76 17.92 -10.10
N GLY A 14 5.18 19.13 -10.05
CA GLY A 14 5.63 20.45 -9.54
C GLY A 14 5.37 21.67 -10.46
N LYS A 15 4.28 22.44 -10.23
CA LYS A 15 3.98 23.81 -10.76
C LYS A 15 3.24 24.59 -9.65
N ASN A 16 3.66 25.74 -9.13
CA ASN A 16 3.98 27.07 -9.72
C ASN A 16 2.73 27.94 -9.97
N ILE A 17 2.51 28.95 -9.09
CA ILE A 17 1.85 30.25 -9.32
C ILE A 17 2.49 31.27 -8.32
N ASN A 18 2.43 32.56 -8.67
CA ASN A 18 3.27 33.65 -8.15
C ASN A 18 2.59 34.58 -7.11
N ARG A 19 3.44 35.33 -6.36
CA ARG A 19 3.15 36.56 -5.58
C ARG A 19 2.16 36.39 -4.39
N THR A 20 2.27 37.13 -3.27
CA THR A 20 2.72 38.52 -3.08
C THR A 20 3.49 38.70 -1.77
N VAL A 21 4.47 39.61 -1.77
CA VAL A 21 5.23 40.05 -0.58
C VAL A 21 4.36 40.96 0.29
N CYS A 22 4.31 40.73 1.60
CA CYS A 22 4.15 41.82 2.57
C CYS A 22 5.10 41.61 3.76
N LEU A 23 5.98 42.59 3.93
CA LEU A 23 7.06 42.64 4.90
C LEU A 23 6.54 43.28 6.20
N THR A 24 6.62 42.56 7.32
CA THR A 24 6.58 43.01 8.74
C THR A 24 6.32 41.74 9.57
N GLY A 25 7.10 41.34 10.57
CA GLY A 25 8.19 41.99 11.28
C GLY A 25 8.05 41.63 12.77
N VAL A 26 9.13 41.22 13.44
CA VAL A 26 9.19 40.92 14.89
C VAL A 26 8.38 39.65 15.27
N ILE A 27 8.99 38.44 15.27
CA ILE A 27 9.81 37.85 16.35
C ILE A 27 9.06 37.89 17.72
N ILE A 28 8.90 36.72 18.38
CA ILE A 28 8.04 36.48 19.56
C ILE A 28 6.54 36.31 19.15
N PRO A 29 6.13 35.11 18.69
CA PRO A 29 5.73 34.06 19.64
C PRO A 29 6.04 32.63 19.13
N VAL A 30 7.30 32.34 18.81
CA VAL A 30 7.72 31.08 18.14
C VAL A 30 7.37 29.80 18.93
N PHE A 31 7.22 29.87 20.26
CA PHE A 31 7.01 28.68 21.10
C PHE A 31 5.55 28.30 21.39
N ILE A 32 4.55 29.17 21.15
CA ILE A 32 3.14 28.84 21.45
C ILE A 32 2.41 28.26 20.23
N ILE A 33 2.77 28.68 19.01
CA ILE A 33 2.16 28.18 17.77
C ILE A 33 2.54 26.70 17.49
N SER A 34 3.62 26.20 18.12
CA SER A 34 4.11 24.82 17.93
C SER A 34 3.17 23.72 18.46
N TYR A 35 2.17 24.04 19.29
CA TYR A 35 1.30 23.04 19.92
C TYR A 35 -0.05 22.81 19.19
N CYS A 36 -0.40 23.64 18.19
CA CYS A 36 -1.72 23.61 17.56
C CYS A 36 -1.79 22.86 16.21
N MET A 37 -0.67 22.31 15.73
CA MET A 37 -0.57 21.69 14.38
C MET A 37 -0.67 20.16 14.38
N ASN A 38 -0.84 19.51 15.54
CA ASN A 38 -1.02 18.05 15.65
C ASN A 38 -2.50 17.61 15.65
N VAL A 39 -3.36 18.32 14.91
CA VAL A 39 -4.67 17.80 14.51
C VAL A 39 -4.55 17.30 13.08
N SER A 40 -3.93 16.12 12.93
CA SER A 40 -4.03 15.36 11.69
C SER A 40 -5.52 15.19 11.38
N PRO A 41 -6.01 15.53 10.17
CA PRO A 41 -7.34 15.15 9.78
C PRO A 41 -7.36 13.62 9.80
N VAL A 42 -8.13 13.04 10.73
CA VAL A 42 -8.58 11.66 10.58
C VAL A 42 -9.44 11.66 9.34
N ILE A 43 -8.81 11.31 8.21
CA ILE A 43 -9.50 10.87 7.02
C ILE A 43 -10.17 9.59 7.48
N ALA A 44 -11.43 9.69 7.91
CA ALA A 44 -12.28 8.54 8.12
C ALA A 44 -12.33 7.82 6.80
N GLY A 45 -11.56 6.73 6.70
CA GLY A 45 -11.55 5.90 5.51
C GLY A 45 -12.96 5.42 5.31
N THR A 46 -13.61 5.88 4.23
CA THR A 46 -14.86 5.29 3.79
C THR A 46 -14.58 3.80 3.66
N GLU A 47 -15.24 2.96 4.46
CA GLU A 47 -15.19 1.52 4.24
C GLU A 47 -15.90 1.27 2.90
N GLU A 48 -15.10 1.26 1.84
CA GLU A 48 -15.55 0.97 0.49
C GLU A 48 -16.05 -0.47 0.51
N ASN A 49 -17.37 -0.63 0.60
CA ASN A 49 -18.03 -1.91 0.76
C ASN A 49 -17.87 -2.72 -0.53
N PHE A 50 -16.75 -3.40 -0.65
CA PHE A 50 -16.45 -4.29 -1.77
C PHE A 50 -17.34 -5.53 -1.72
N PRO A 51 -17.69 -6.11 -2.88
CA PRO A 51 -18.37 -7.40 -2.95
C PRO A 51 -17.62 -8.48 -2.16
N TYR A 52 -18.35 -9.35 -1.45
CA TYR A 52 -17.78 -10.37 -0.56
C TYR A 52 -16.69 -11.23 -1.21
N ASP A 53 -16.85 -11.60 -2.48
CA ASP A 53 -15.87 -12.39 -3.24
C ASP A 53 -14.57 -11.61 -3.52
N VAL A 54 -14.66 -10.31 -3.75
CA VAL A 54 -13.51 -9.40 -3.90
C VAL A 54 -12.84 -9.15 -2.54
N THR A 55 -13.62 -8.96 -1.48
CA THR A 55 -13.11 -8.79 -0.10
C THR A 55 -12.34 -10.01 0.38
N ALA A 56 -12.86 -11.22 0.13
CA ALA A 56 -12.16 -12.46 0.42
C ALA A 56 -10.85 -12.60 -0.38
N PHE A 57 -10.84 -12.17 -1.65
CA PHE A 57 -9.60 -12.11 -2.43
C PHE A 57 -8.59 -11.12 -1.84
N PHE A 58 -9.01 -9.91 -1.45
CA PHE A 58 -8.11 -8.92 -0.83
C PHE A 58 -7.51 -9.43 0.47
N HIS A 59 -8.30 -10.09 1.33
CA HIS A 59 -7.82 -10.72 2.55
C HIS A 59 -6.74 -11.78 2.29
N ASP A 60 -6.98 -12.69 1.33
CA ASP A 60 -5.97 -13.71 0.97
C ASP A 60 -4.72 -13.06 0.34
N ALA A 61 -4.91 -12.02 -0.48
CA ALA A 61 -3.83 -11.27 -1.12
C ALA A 61 -2.95 -10.52 -0.09
N ASP A 62 -3.55 -9.91 0.93
CA ASP A 62 -2.87 -9.25 2.04
C ASP A 62 -2.02 -10.26 2.83
N ILE A 63 -2.58 -11.44 3.14
CA ILE A 63 -1.84 -12.54 3.81
C ILE A 63 -0.67 -13.02 2.94
N CYS A 64 -0.85 -13.12 1.63
CA CYS A 64 0.21 -13.57 0.73
C CYS A 64 1.39 -12.59 0.66
N GLN A 65 1.13 -11.28 0.64
CA GLN A 65 2.20 -10.29 0.74
C GLN A 65 2.91 -10.36 2.10
N TYR A 66 2.15 -10.51 3.19
CA TYR A 66 2.71 -10.69 4.52
C TYR A 66 3.65 -11.92 4.61
N LEU A 67 3.17 -13.11 4.20
CA LEU A 67 3.96 -14.34 4.22
C LEU A 67 5.17 -14.30 3.28
N SER A 68 5.05 -13.63 2.12
CA SER A 68 6.18 -13.44 1.21
C SER A 68 7.26 -12.52 1.79
N GLY A 69 6.86 -11.54 2.62
CA GLY A 69 7.77 -10.68 3.37
C GLY A 69 8.46 -11.37 4.55
N GLU A 70 7.88 -12.45 5.09
CA GLU A 70 8.54 -13.31 6.08
C GLU A 70 9.57 -14.27 5.44
N TRP A 71 9.53 -14.52 4.13
CA TRP A 71 10.37 -15.55 3.51
C TRP A 71 11.85 -15.12 3.40
N ASP A 72 12.73 -15.88 4.06
CA ASP A 72 14.18 -15.74 3.95
C ASP A 72 14.86 -17.13 3.91
N ASP A 73 15.86 -17.27 3.04
CA ASP A 73 16.70 -18.46 2.92
C ASP A 73 17.55 -18.71 4.18
N SER A 74 17.74 -17.72 5.05
CA SER A 74 18.40 -17.89 6.35
C SER A 74 17.55 -18.66 7.39
N LEU A 75 16.23 -18.77 7.17
CA LEU A 75 15.31 -19.36 8.14
C LEU A 75 15.60 -20.84 8.43
N PRO A 76 15.39 -21.32 9.67
CA PRO A 76 15.43 -22.74 9.98
C PRO A 76 14.44 -23.54 9.12
N GLN A 77 14.84 -24.75 8.68
CA GLN A 77 14.03 -25.59 7.78
C GLN A 77 12.60 -25.81 8.28
N LYS A 78 12.41 -25.94 9.60
CA LYS A 78 11.07 -26.06 10.20
C LYS A 78 10.18 -24.86 9.86
N ARG A 79 10.67 -23.62 10.04
CA ARG A 79 9.89 -22.41 9.73
C ARG A 79 9.65 -22.25 8.24
N ARG A 80 10.62 -22.60 7.38
CA ARG A 80 10.41 -22.64 5.92
C ARG A 80 9.31 -23.62 5.50
N ASN A 81 9.22 -24.78 6.15
CA ASN A 81 8.16 -25.76 5.89
C ASN A 81 6.77 -25.24 6.33
N GLU A 82 6.69 -24.59 7.49
CA GLU A 82 5.47 -23.94 7.99
C GLU A 82 5.00 -22.84 7.01
N LEU A 83 5.87 -21.88 6.69
CA LEU A 83 5.60 -20.81 5.72
C LEU A 83 5.18 -21.36 4.35
N SER A 84 5.90 -22.37 3.84
CA SER A 84 5.56 -23.00 2.55
C SER A 84 4.18 -23.65 2.56
N SER A 85 3.75 -24.21 3.70
CA SER A 85 2.40 -24.76 3.87
C SER A 85 1.34 -23.66 3.92
N GLU A 86 1.56 -22.61 4.72
CA GLU A 86 0.65 -21.46 4.84
C GLU A 86 0.48 -20.73 3.50
N MET A 87 1.60 -20.51 2.78
CA MET A 87 1.59 -19.93 1.43
C MET A 87 0.89 -20.83 0.40
N ASN A 88 1.05 -22.16 0.47
CA ASN A 88 0.32 -23.05 -0.44
C ASN A 88 -1.20 -23.02 -0.18
N GLU A 89 -1.64 -22.81 1.05
CA GLU A 89 -3.08 -22.72 1.36
C GLU A 89 -3.68 -21.40 0.83
N LYS A 90 -3.03 -20.26 1.10
CA LYS A 90 -3.61 -18.93 0.81
C LYS A 90 -3.25 -18.38 -0.58
N CYS A 91 -2.04 -18.67 -1.06
CA CYS A 91 -1.45 -18.04 -2.25
C CYS A 91 -1.51 -18.92 -3.49
N SER A 92 -1.87 -20.20 -3.36
CA SER A 92 -2.05 -21.08 -4.51
C SER A 92 -3.10 -20.49 -5.47
N ASN A 93 -2.68 -20.27 -6.73
CA ASN A 93 -3.47 -19.64 -7.78
C ASN A 93 -3.90 -18.18 -7.53
N ILE A 94 -3.29 -17.44 -6.58
CA ILE A 94 -3.65 -16.04 -6.29
C ILE A 94 -3.57 -15.14 -7.54
N TYR A 95 -2.53 -15.32 -8.37
CA TYR A 95 -2.40 -14.64 -9.67
C TYR A 95 -3.60 -14.88 -10.61
N LYS A 96 -4.07 -16.14 -10.73
CA LYS A 96 -5.23 -16.47 -11.57
C LYS A 96 -6.52 -15.86 -11.04
N ARG A 97 -6.68 -15.79 -9.71
CA ARG A 97 -7.80 -15.11 -9.04
C ARG A 97 -7.73 -13.60 -9.32
N GLN A 98 -6.56 -12.99 -9.20
CA GLN A 98 -6.34 -11.57 -9.51
C GLN A 98 -6.72 -11.25 -10.97
N GLU A 99 -6.27 -12.06 -11.94
CA GLU A 99 -6.67 -11.90 -13.35
C GLU A 99 -8.18 -12.05 -13.56
N TYR A 100 -8.82 -13.04 -12.92
CA TYR A 100 -10.27 -13.22 -12.97
C TYR A 100 -11.01 -11.98 -12.47
N PHE A 101 -10.60 -11.44 -11.32
CA PHE A 101 -11.19 -10.23 -10.76
C PHE A 101 -10.92 -8.99 -11.62
N ARG A 102 -9.72 -8.84 -12.20
CA ARG A 102 -9.41 -7.73 -13.14
C ARG A 102 -10.29 -7.76 -14.39
N LYS A 103 -10.60 -8.96 -14.91
CA LYS A 103 -11.54 -9.15 -16.04
C LYS A 103 -12.99 -8.86 -15.62
N LYS A 104 -13.42 -9.38 -14.46
CA LYS A 104 -14.79 -9.21 -13.93
C LYS A 104 -15.13 -7.76 -13.55
N TYR A 105 -14.17 -7.01 -13.00
CA TYR A 105 -14.38 -5.68 -12.43
C TYR A 105 -13.70 -4.55 -13.23
N VAL A 106 -13.40 -4.74 -14.52
CA VAL A 106 -12.68 -3.76 -15.37
C VAL A 106 -13.27 -2.34 -15.35
N GLY A 107 -14.60 -2.20 -15.21
CA GLY A 107 -15.29 -0.91 -15.10
C GLY A 107 -15.29 -0.27 -13.69
N HIS A 108 -14.94 -1.02 -12.65
CA HIS A 108 -14.98 -0.56 -11.26
C HIS A 108 -13.61 0.01 -10.85
N LYS A 109 -13.43 1.31 -11.05
CA LYS A 109 -12.15 2.03 -10.85
C LYS A 109 -11.48 1.73 -9.49
N LEU A 110 -12.24 1.72 -8.40
CA LEU A 110 -11.73 1.51 -7.04
C LEU A 110 -11.25 0.06 -6.81
N ILE A 111 -12.06 -0.91 -7.21
CA ILE A 111 -11.70 -2.33 -7.20
C ILE A 111 -10.47 -2.56 -8.09
N MET A 112 -10.41 -1.98 -9.28
CA MET A 112 -9.24 -2.09 -10.17
C MET A 112 -7.98 -1.45 -9.59
N LEU A 113 -8.09 -0.31 -8.88
CA LEU A 113 -6.95 0.31 -8.19
C LEU A 113 -6.39 -0.62 -7.11
N LYS A 114 -7.24 -1.20 -6.25
CA LYS A 114 -6.79 -2.14 -5.20
C LYS A 114 -6.35 -3.50 -5.77
N LEU A 115 -6.99 -4.02 -6.83
CA LEU A 115 -6.49 -5.20 -7.54
C LEU A 115 -5.10 -4.99 -8.15
N ASN A 116 -4.81 -3.77 -8.63
CA ASN A 116 -3.54 -3.42 -9.25
C ASN A 116 -2.43 -3.07 -8.23
N SER A 117 -2.73 -2.88 -6.94
CA SER A 117 -1.70 -2.63 -5.92
C SER A 117 -1.01 -3.90 -5.41
N TYR A 118 -1.52 -5.09 -5.77
CA TYR A 118 -0.88 -6.36 -5.46
C TYR A 118 0.08 -6.78 -6.57
N GLU A 119 1.34 -6.97 -6.20
CA GLU A 119 2.37 -7.61 -7.02
C GLU A 119 2.61 -9.04 -6.49
N PHE A 120 2.59 -10.03 -7.39
CA PHE A 120 2.74 -11.47 -7.15
C PHE A 120 3.56 -12.11 -8.27
#